data_AF-A0A2A7U8I9-F1
#
_entry.id   AF-A0A2A7U8I9-F1
#
_cell.length_a   1.000
_cell.length_b   1.000
_cell.length_c   1.000
_cell.angle_alpha   90.00
_cell.angle_beta   90.00
_cell.angle_gamma   90.00
#
_symmetry.space_group_name_H-M   'P 1'
#
loop_
_entity.id
_entity.type
_entity.pdbx_description
1 polymer ?
#
loop_
_entity_poly.entity_id
_entity_poly.type
_entity_poly.pdbx_seq_one_letter_code
_entity_poly.pdbx_strand_id
1 'polypeptide(L)'
;MTDSIETREFHISDILSVLTELLVSTRNVEGLYDLLGYMTGEPLWTHQLPRAARECEPTLRAQFPDLAAIPAPEGIDSQETLLAWLAPIEQQYGETRQVAPMAKADHTSIDPIAEFKMMRPDGEVMPVVMSDDEGQS
;
A
#
# COMPACT_ATOMS: atom_id res chain seq x y z
N MET A 1 3.64 -24.96 -16.94
CA MET A 1 3.92 -23.60 -17.41
C MET A 1 4.28 -22.81 -16.18
N THR A 2 5.52 -22.37 -16.06
CA THR A 2 5.93 -21.47 -14.97
C THR A 2 5.47 -20.09 -15.40
N ASP A 3 4.43 -19.54 -14.78
CA ASP A 3 4.11 -18.13 -14.96
C ASP A 3 5.35 -17.34 -14.52
N SER A 4 5.89 -16.52 -15.43
CA SER A 4 6.93 -15.56 -15.06
C SER A 4 6.28 -14.57 -14.11
N ILE A 5 6.86 -14.38 -12.93
CA ILE A 5 6.39 -13.36 -11.99
C ILE A 5 6.78 -12.00 -12.59
N GLU A 6 5.79 -11.27 -13.11
CA GLU A 6 5.97 -9.91 -13.60
C GLU A 6 6.16 -8.96 -12.42
N THR A 7 7.34 -8.36 -12.29
CA THR A 7 7.63 -7.34 -11.28
C THR A 7 7.22 -5.95 -11.76
N ARG A 8 6.87 -5.06 -10.84
CA ARG A 8 6.60 -3.65 -11.11
C ARG A 8 7.46 -2.75 -10.25
N GLU A 9 7.86 -1.62 -10.80
CA GLU A 9 8.67 -0.63 -10.09
C GLU A 9 7.83 0.19 -9.09
N PHE A 10 8.34 0.33 -7.87
CA PHE A 10 7.78 1.18 -6.82
C PHE A 10 8.86 2.02 -6.16
N HIS A 11 8.47 3.19 -5.68
CA HIS A 11 9.35 4.04 -4.90
C HIS A 11 9.61 3.42 -3.51
N ILE A 12 10.84 3.52 -3.00
CA ILE A 12 11.20 2.90 -1.72
C ILE A 12 10.36 3.44 -0.55
N SER A 13 9.88 4.69 -0.62
CA SER A 13 9.04 5.29 0.41
C SER A 13 7.66 4.59 0.54
N ASP A 14 7.14 4.02 -0.54
CA ASP A 14 5.90 3.22 -0.51
C ASP A 14 6.14 1.90 0.23
N ILE A 15 7.27 1.24 -0.07
CA ILE A 15 7.68 -0.02 0.55
C ILE A 15 7.99 0.19 2.04
N LEU A 16 8.74 1.24 2.36
CA LEU A 16 9.06 1.62 3.73
C LEU A 16 7.81 1.94 4.53
N SER A 17 6.75 2.44 3.89
CA SER A 17 5.49 2.67 4.60
C SER A 17 4.86 1.39 5.14
N VAL A 18 5.05 0.27 4.45
CA VAL A 18 4.61 -1.04 4.92
C VAL A 18 5.58 -1.58 5.97
N LEU A 19 6.89 -1.52 5.69
CA LEU A 19 7.92 -2.14 6.55
C LEU A 19 8.12 -1.45 7.90
N THR A 20 7.83 -0.15 7.98
CA THR A 20 7.95 0.66 9.20
C THR A 20 6.60 0.87 9.90
N GLU A 21 5.50 0.41 9.31
CA GLU A 21 4.12 0.65 9.77
C GLU A 21 3.75 2.15 9.90
N LEU A 22 4.53 3.06 9.29
CA LEU A 22 4.30 4.50 9.28
C LEU A 22 4.07 5.00 7.86
N LEU A 23 3.13 5.93 7.66
CA LEU A 23 2.93 6.54 6.34
C LEU A 23 4.08 7.50 6.01
N VAL A 24 5.12 6.98 5.37
CA VAL A 24 6.32 7.73 4.94
C VAL A 24 6.43 7.84 3.41
N SER A 25 5.40 7.37 2.70
CA SER A 25 5.31 7.51 1.25
C SER A 25 5.30 8.98 0.86
N THR A 26 6.18 9.34 -0.08
CA THR A 26 6.23 10.66 -0.70
C THR A 26 4.98 10.94 -1.55
N ARG A 27 4.20 9.91 -1.88
CA ARG A 27 2.90 9.97 -2.56
C ARG A 27 1.72 9.84 -1.60
N ASN A 28 1.95 9.94 -0.29
CA ASN A 28 0.94 9.71 0.75
C ASN A 28 0.23 8.35 0.55
N VAL A 29 -1.06 8.28 0.86
CA VAL A 29 -1.84 7.04 0.78
C VAL A 29 -1.98 6.51 -0.66
N GLU A 30 -1.83 7.36 -1.69
CA GLU A 30 -1.87 6.93 -3.10
C GLU A 30 -0.79 5.90 -3.40
N GLY A 31 0.41 6.08 -2.82
CA GLY A 31 1.50 5.12 -2.94
C GLY A 31 1.14 3.75 -2.38
N LEU A 32 0.40 3.71 -1.27
CA LEU A 32 -0.07 2.47 -0.65
C LEU A 32 -1.18 1.81 -1.47
N TYR A 33 -2.11 2.56 -2.05
CA TYR A 33 -3.12 1.98 -2.95
C TYR A 33 -2.48 1.27 -4.13
N ASP A 34 -1.51 1.93 -4.79
CA ASP A 34 -0.82 1.36 -5.94
C ASP A 34 0.00 0.12 -5.56
N LEU A 35 0.80 0.22 -4.49
CA LEU A 35 1.68 -0.88 -4.05
C LEU A 35 0.86 -2.07 -3.56
N LEU A 36 -0.04 -1.84 -2.60
CA LEU A 36 -0.80 -2.92 -1.98
C LEU A 36 -1.77 -3.53 -2.99
N GLY A 37 -2.45 -2.72 -3.80
CA GLY A 37 -3.36 -3.24 -4.82
C GLY A 37 -2.65 -4.05 -5.90
N TYR A 38 -1.43 -3.65 -6.31
CA TYR A 38 -0.60 -4.46 -7.19
C TYR A 38 -0.17 -5.77 -6.52
N MET A 39 0.31 -5.70 -5.28
CA MET A 39 0.81 -6.88 -4.57
C MET A 39 -0.29 -7.92 -4.35
N THR A 40 -1.47 -7.50 -3.90
CA THR A 40 -2.62 -8.38 -3.65
C THR A 40 -3.36 -8.77 -4.91
N GLY A 41 -3.23 -7.98 -5.99
CA GLY A 41 -3.98 -8.15 -7.23
C GLY A 41 -5.43 -7.67 -7.15
N GLU A 42 -5.76 -6.80 -6.19
CA GLU A 42 -7.14 -6.32 -5.94
C GLU A 42 -7.20 -4.79 -5.77
N PRO A 43 -8.25 -4.12 -6.26
CA PRO A 43 -8.49 -2.71 -5.94
C PRO A 43 -8.95 -2.58 -4.48
N LEU A 44 -8.16 -1.92 -3.65
CA LEU A 44 -8.42 -1.77 -2.21
C LEU A 44 -9.13 -0.47 -1.87
N TRP A 45 -9.93 -0.48 -0.81
CA TRP A 45 -10.50 0.72 -0.18
C TRP A 45 -9.66 1.16 1.03
N THR A 46 -9.79 2.43 1.44
CA THR A 46 -8.92 3.04 2.47
C THR A 46 -8.85 2.22 3.75
N HIS A 47 -9.99 1.70 4.22
CA HIS A 47 -10.08 0.93 5.45
C HIS A 47 -9.48 -0.48 5.35
N GLN A 48 -9.24 -0.99 4.13
CA GLN A 48 -8.64 -2.30 3.88
C GLN A 48 -7.11 -2.23 3.86
N LEU A 49 -6.53 -1.06 3.61
CA LEU A 49 -5.08 -0.86 3.52
C LEU A 49 -4.30 -1.38 4.73
N PRO A 50 -4.75 -1.19 6.00
CA PRO A 50 -4.01 -1.71 7.15
C PRO A 50 -3.94 -3.24 7.22
N ARG A 51 -4.97 -3.95 6.75
CA ARG A 51 -4.93 -5.42 6.66
C ARG A 51 -4.03 -5.85 5.51
N ALA A 52 -4.23 -5.28 4.31
CA ALA A 52 -3.42 -5.60 3.14
C ALA A 52 -1.93 -5.33 3.38
N ALA A 53 -1.58 -4.24 4.08
CA ALA A 53 -0.21 -3.95 4.49
C ALA A 53 0.40 -5.07 5.34
N ARG A 54 -0.33 -5.56 6.36
CA ARG A 54 0.12 -6.67 7.22
C ARG A 54 0.26 -7.99 6.44
N GLU A 55 -0.59 -8.24 5.46
CA GLU A 55 -0.50 -9.42 4.59
C GLU A 55 0.70 -9.33 3.62
N CYS A 56 0.98 -8.14 3.08
CA CYS A 56 2.11 -7.89 2.19
C CYS A 56 3.46 -7.82 2.90
N GLU A 57 3.50 -7.40 4.17
CA GLU A 57 4.73 -7.13 4.92
C GLU A 57 5.72 -8.31 4.92
N PRO A 58 5.35 -9.58 5.21
CA PRO A 58 6.29 -10.70 5.18
C PRO A 58 6.95 -10.89 3.80
N THR A 59 6.17 -10.67 2.73
CA THR A 59 6.65 -10.78 1.36
C THR A 59 7.64 -9.64 1.04
N LEU A 60 7.33 -8.40 1.45
CA LEU A 60 8.25 -7.27 1.26
C LEU A 60 9.54 -7.43 2.08
N ARG A 61 9.46 -7.95 3.31
CA ARG A 61 10.65 -8.26 4.13
C ARG A 61 11.53 -9.32 3.48
N ALA A 62 10.94 -10.33 2.86
CA ALA A 62 11.68 -11.37 2.13
C ALA A 62 12.33 -10.84 0.85
N GLN A 63 11.65 -9.95 0.12
CA GLN A 63 12.19 -9.34 -1.11
C GLN A 63 13.28 -8.30 -0.82
N PHE A 64 13.14 -7.52 0.26
CA PHE A 64 14.00 -6.37 0.57
C PHE A 64 14.51 -6.41 2.03
N PRO A 65 15.36 -7.39 2.39
CA PRO A 65 15.91 -7.49 3.74
C PRO A 65 16.78 -6.28 4.11
N ASP A 66 17.34 -5.58 3.13
CA ASP A 66 18.07 -4.32 3.29
C ASP A 66 17.15 -3.18 3.76
N LEU A 67 16.00 -3.00 3.11
CA LEU A 67 15.01 -2.00 3.51
C LEU A 67 14.31 -2.38 4.82
N ALA A 68 14.09 -3.67 5.07
CA ALA A 68 13.48 -4.17 6.31
C ALA A 68 14.32 -3.92 7.57
N ALA A 69 15.62 -3.67 7.41
CA ALA A 69 16.53 -3.33 8.50
C ALA A 69 16.51 -1.84 8.87
N ILE A 70 15.84 -1.00 8.06
CA ILE A 70 15.73 0.44 8.33
C ILE A 70 14.73 0.65 9.47
N PRO A 71 15.12 1.33 10.56
CA PRO A 71 14.21 1.61 11.65
C PRO A 71 13.14 2.61 11.21
N ALA A 72 11.96 2.50 11.81
CA ALA A 72 10.92 3.50 11.67
C ALA A 72 11.46 4.89 12.08
N PRO A 73 11.20 5.95 11.30
CA PRO A 73 11.66 7.28 11.67
C PRO A 73 10.93 7.79 12.91
N GLU A 74 11.64 8.58 13.72
CA GLU A 74 11.06 9.35 14.82
C GLU A 74 10.91 10.81 14.41
N GLY A 75 9.82 11.46 14.83
CA GLY A 75 9.67 12.91 14.70
C GLY A 75 9.39 13.42 13.28
N ILE A 76 8.80 12.60 12.40
CA ILE A 76 8.28 13.08 11.10
C ILE A 76 6.98 13.83 11.34
N ASP A 77 7.02 15.14 11.17
CA ASP A 77 5.90 16.07 11.38
C ASP A 77 5.64 17.00 10.19
N SER A 78 6.49 16.93 9.16
CA SER A 78 6.41 17.75 7.97
C SER A 78 7.03 17.04 6.76
N GLN A 79 6.73 17.56 5.57
CA GLN A 79 7.34 17.05 4.34
C GLN A 79 8.87 17.25 4.32
N GLU A 80 9.37 18.33 4.94
CA GLU A 80 10.80 18.60 5.04
C GLU A 80 11.50 17.54 5.90
N THR A 81 10.96 17.22 7.08
CA THR A 81 11.52 16.19 7.96
C THR A 81 11.45 14.80 7.34
N LEU A 82 10.39 14.51 6.57
CA LEU A 82 10.29 13.28 5.76
C LEU A 82 11.39 13.19 4.70
N LEU A 83 11.54 14.23 3.86
CA LEU A 83 12.54 14.23 2.79
C LEU A 83 13.97 14.19 3.33
N ALA A 84 14.23 14.85 4.47
CA ALA A 84 15.53 14.81 5.12
C ALA A 84 15.88 13.41 5.66
N TRP A 85 14.90 12.67 6.17
CA TRP A 85 15.08 11.27 6.57
C TRP A 85 15.27 10.34 5.36
N LEU A 86 14.54 10.58 4.27
CA LEU A 86 14.52 9.71 3.11
C LEU A 86 15.74 9.89 2.19
N ALA A 87 16.25 11.11 2.03
CA ALA A 87 17.37 11.42 1.15
C ALA A 87 18.63 10.53 1.36
N PRO A 88 19.15 10.32 2.60
CA PRO A 88 20.29 9.43 2.80
C PRO A 88 19.96 7.95 2.50
N ILE A 89 18.69 7.54 2.69
CA ILE A 89 18.23 6.19 2.36
C ILE A 89 18.22 6.01 0.83
N GLU A 90 17.63 6.94 0.08
CA GLU A 90 17.64 6.92 -1.38
C GLU A 90 19.06 6.96 -1.94
N GLN A 91 19.96 7.75 -1.35
CA GLN A 91 21.35 7.78 -1.74
C GLN A 91 22.06 6.42 -1.55
N GLN A 92 21.75 5.72 -0.46
CA GLN A 92 22.39 4.44 -0.13
C GLN A 92 21.76 3.26 -0.89
N TYR A 93 20.44 3.25 -1.02
CA TYR A 93 19.68 2.10 -1.48
C TYR A 93 19.11 2.30 -2.89
N GLY A 94 19.11 3.51 -3.45
CA GLY A 94 18.40 3.87 -4.68
C GLY A 94 16.94 4.24 -4.43
N GLU A 95 16.33 4.95 -5.38
CA GLU A 95 14.98 5.52 -5.23
C GLU A 95 13.84 4.51 -5.42
N THR A 96 14.07 3.45 -6.21
CA THR A 96 13.02 2.49 -6.59
C THR A 96 13.44 1.03 -6.36
N ARG A 97 12.45 0.14 -6.35
CA ARG A 97 12.60 -1.32 -6.31
C ARG A 97 11.63 -1.99 -7.27
N GLN A 98 12.08 -3.10 -7.86
CA GLN A 98 11.21 -4.04 -8.55
C GLN A 98 10.53 -4.94 -7.53
N VAL A 99 9.22 -4.76 -7.34
CA VAL A 99 8.40 -5.53 -6.41
C VAL A 99 7.70 -6.64 -7.18
N ALA A 100 7.77 -7.87 -6.67
CA ALA A 100 6.93 -8.97 -7.10
C ALA A 100 5.61 -9.00 -6.30
N PRO A 101 4.49 -9.44 -6.89
CA PRO A 101 3.25 -9.65 -6.16
C PRO A 101 3.41 -10.73 -5.08
N MET A 102 2.54 -10.69 -4.08
CA MET A 102 2.47 -11.79 -3.10
C MET A 102 1.73 -13.00 -3.68
N ALA A 103 1.91 -14.17 -3.08
CA ALA A 103 1.16 -15.34 -3.51
C ALA A 103 -0.32 -15.15 -3.16
N LYS A 104 -1.22 -15.57 -4.07
CA LYS A 104 -2.68 -15.49 -3.84
C LYS A 104 -3.14 -16.21 -2.58
N ALA A 105 -2.43 -17.26 -2.16
CA ALA A 105 -2.74 -18.01 -0.95
C ALA A 105 -2.47 -17.21 0.34
N ASP A 106 -1.63 -16.18 0.26
CA ASP A 106 -1.26 -15.34 1.40
C ASP A 106 -2.19 -14.12 1.53
N HIS A 107 -3.10 -13.89 0.57
CA HIS A 107 -4.05 -12.77 0.57
C HIS A 107 -5.47 -13.25 0.88
N THR A 108 -6.16 -12.55 1.78
CA THR A 108 -7.60 -12.76 2.02
C THR A 108 -8.42 -11.69 1.30
N SER A 109 -9.17 -12.07 0.27
CA SER A 109 -10.12 -11.17 -0.37
C SER A 109 -11.37 -11.01 0.50
N ILE A 110 -11.76 -9.77 0.79
CA ILE A 110 -12.97 -9.45 1.55
C ILE A 110 -13.70 -8.34 0.81
N ASP A 111 -15.02 -8.51 0.58
CA ASP A 111 -15.87 -7.46 0.04
C ASP A 111 -15.72 -6.17 0.87
N PRO A 112 -15.45 -5.00 0.25
CA PRO A 112 -15.14 -3.78 0.99
C PRO A 112 -16.27 -3.34 1.95
N ILE A 113 -17.54 -3.55 1.57
CA ILE A 113 -18.70 -3.20 2.40
C ILE A 113 -18.82 -4.18 3.57
N ALA A 114 -18.63 -5.47 3.32
CA ALA A 114 -18.60 -6.49 4.37
C ALA A 114 -17.47 -6.23 5.37
N GLU A 115 -16.26 -5.91 4.90
CA GLU A 115 -15.12 -5.57 5.76
C GLU A 115 -15.39 -4.33 6.61
N PHE A 116 -15.97 -3.29 6.00
CA PHE A 116 -16.41 -2.10 6.74
C PHE A 116 -17.39 -2.46 7.86
N LYS A 117 -18.37 -3.32 7.59
CA LYS A 117 -19.34 -3.79 8.60
C LYS A 117 -18.70 -4.62 9.71
N MET A 118 -17.63 -5.37 9.44
CA MET A 118 -16.87 -6.07 10.48
C MET A 118 -16.17 -5.08 11.43
N MET A 119 -15.65 -3.96 10.90
CA MET A 119 -15.01 -2.91 11.69
C MET A 119 -16.03 -2.01 12.40
N ARG A 120 -17.19 -1.79 11.78
CA ARG A 120 -18.27 -0.91 12.26
C ARG A 120 -19.62 -1.62 12.06
N PRO A 121 -20.01 -2.52 12.98
CA PRO A 121 -21.27 -3.27 12.87
C PRO A 121 -22.49 -2.34 12.71
N ASP A 122 -22.50 -1.24 13.45
CA ASP A 122 -23.56 -0.23 13.44
C ASP A 122 -23.37 0.86 12.37
N GLY A 123 -22.33 0.78 11.53
CA GLY A 123 -22.07 1.77 10.49
C GLY A 123 -23.08 1.69 9.36
N GLU A 124 -23.80 2.76 9.07
CA GLU A 124 -24.75 2.80 7.95
C GLU A 124 -24.03 2.96 6.61
N VAL A 125 -24.52 2.28 5.57
CA VAL A 125 -24.01 2.37 4.20
C VAL A 125 -25.10 2.98 3.34
N MET A 126 -24.87 4.19 2.84
CA MET A 126 -25.80 4.87 1.94
C MET A 126 -25.30 4.74 0.49
N PRO A 127 -25.95 3.91 -0.34
CA PRO A 127 -25.58 3.83 -1.76
C PRO A 127 -25.99 5.12 -2.47
N VAL A 128 -25.03 5.78 -3.13
CA VAL A 128 -25.32 6.89 -4.03
C VAL A 128 -25.43 6.32 -5.44
N VAL A 129 -26.64 6.28 -5.97
CA VAL A 129 -26.89 5.91 -7.37
C VAL A 129 -26.74 7.17 -8.21
N MET A 130 -25.69 7.24 -9.02
CA MET A 130 -25.59 8.27 -10.04
C MET A 130 -26.57 7.88 -11.16
N SER A 131 -27.60 8.68 -11.36
CA SER A 131 -28.45 8.57 -12.55
C SER A 131 -27.61 8.99 -13.75
N ASP A 132 -27.54 8.15 -14.78
CA ASP A 132 -26.96 8.53 -16.08
C ASP A 132 -27.87 9.58 -16.73
N ASP A 133 -27.75 10.84 -16.31
CA ASP A 133 -28.39 11.95 -16.99
C ASP A 133 -27.43 12.48 -18.07
N GLU A 134 -27.22 11.63 -19.09
CA GLU A 134 -26.73 12.09 -20.38
C GLU A 134 -27.85 12.88 -21.08
N GLY A 135 -27.89 14.18 -20.80
CA GLY A 135 -28.28 15.26 -21.70
C GLY A 135 -29.63 15.23 -22.42
N GLN A 136 -30.37 16.35 -22.31
CA GLN A 136 -31.03 16.92 -23.48
C GLN A 136 -31.31 18.43 -23.35
N SER A 137 -30.66 19.16 -24.26
CA SER A 137 -30.86 20.56 -24.73
C SER A 137 -30.23 21.70 -23.93
#